data_AF-A0A4Q7J794-F1
#
_entry.id   AF-A0A4Q7J794-F1
#
_cell.length_a   1.000
_cell.length_b   1.000
_cell.length_c   1.000
_cell.angle_alpha   90.00
_cell.angle_beta   90.00
_cell.angle_gamma   90.00
#
_symmetry.space_group_name_H-M   'P 1'
#
loop_
_entity.id
_entity.type
_entity.pdbx_description
1 polymer ?
#
loop_
_entity_poly.entity_id
_entity_poly.type
_entity_poly.pdbx_seq_one_letter_code
_entity_poly.pdbx_strand_id
1 'polypeptide(L)'
;MTTTTNRRPVPLLAVTTALAALGAGAVATLLPGLPADVDYTRGYAPGWVTGVAALLTVAAVVSDARRLPRLVAPLGWTAVVLLLWCSGGVVLDGFRAFFAVTGIPAGTFAVVDWPGMAARALSLAAAGATAALLLPRTPVPARPWPAYLACVLSFPYPLVKLYWWLGGSVARPEPYVEGFPAGELAIMVVGAAGSLALARPWGRRLPRLLVLTGGWTATAVLATMGAMAVFGTVSQALGWIDGPVRFDDPAGVVLVGLVYGTWLVYGLALGLATLRCQRAPRNAVR
;
A
#
# COMPACT_ATOMS: atom_id res chain seq x y z
N MET A 1 38.85 14.84 -7.94
CA MET A 1 38.42 13.49 -7.51
C MET A 1 36.93 13.33 -7.78
N THR A 2 36.58 12.78 -8.94
CA THR A 2 35.20 12.43 -9.31
C THR A 2 34.88 11.07 -8.71
N THR A 3 34.26 11.05 -7.53
CA THR A 3 33.66 9.82 -6.99
C THR A 3 32.55 9.37 -7.93
N THR A 4 32.87 8.42 -8.81
CA THR A 4 31.93 7.64 -9.60
C THR A 4 31.09 6.79 -8.65
N THR A 5 30.08 7.40 -8.03
CA THR A 5 29.09 6.66 -7.24
C THR A 5 28.44 5.63 -8.14
N ASN A 6 28.67 4.36 -7.82
CA ASN A 6 28.20 3.20 -8.55
C ASN A 6 26.67 3.12 -8.48
N ARG A 7 25.97 3.87 -9.35
CA ARG A 7 24.49 3.93 -9.44
C ARG A 7 23.84 2.68 -10.05
N ARG A 8 24.62 1.62 -10.34
CA ARG A 8 24.18 0.46 -11.09
C ARG A 8 23.20 -0.52 -10.41
N PRO A 9 23.08 -0.63 -9.06
CA PRO A 9 22.26 -1.73 -8.50
C PRO A 9 20.75 -1.49 -8.56
N VAL A 10 20.29 -0.24 -8.49
CA VAL A 10 18.85 0.06 -8.36
C VAL A 10 18.05 -0.26 -9.64
N PRO A 11 18.54 0.07 -10.87
CA PRO A 11 17.81 -0.27 -12.09
C PRO A 11 17.69 -1.77 -12.31
N LEU A 12 18.74 -2.52 -11.97
CA LEU A 12 18.73 -3.98 -12.03
C LEU A 12 17.74 -4.57 -11.03
N LEU A 13 17.70 -4.06 -9.79
CA LEU A 13 16.75 -4.49 -8.78
C LEU A 13 15.29 -4.26 -9.22
N ALA A 14 14.99 -3.08 -9.78
CA ALA A 14 13.63 -2.78 -10.28
C ALA A 14 13.19 -3.73 -11.40
N VAL A 15 14.06 -3.98 -12.40
CA VAL A 15 13.74 -4.90 -13.49
C VAL A 15 13.61 -6.33 -12.99
N THR A 16 14.54 -6.81 -12.17
CA THR A 16 14.53 -8.20 -11.66
C THR A 16 13.30 -8.47 -10.80
N THR A 17 12.95 -7.56 -9.89
CA THR A 17 11.74 -7.69 -9.07
C THR A 17 10.45 -7.60 -9.88
N ALA A 18 10.38 -6.74 -10.90
CA ALA A 18 9.21 -6.67 -11.78
C ALA A 18 9.04 -7.94 -12.63
N LEU A 19 10.14 -8.49 -13.17
CA LEU A 19 10.11 -9.77 -13.88
C LEU A 19 9.79 -10.94 -12.94
N ALA A 20 10.27 -10.90 -11.70
CA ALA A 20 9.93 -11.90 -10.69
C ALA A 20 8.43 -11.84 -10.32
N ALA A 21 7.85 -10.64 -10.19
CA ALA A 21 6.41 -10.47 -9.97
C ALA A 21 5.60 -11.01 -11.15
N LEU A 22 6.03 -10.77 -12.39
CA LEU A 22 5.41 -11.33 -13.59
C LEU A 22 5.49 -12.86 -13.62
N GLY A 23 6.67 -13.42 -13.35
CA GLY A 23 6.88 -14.86 -13.28
C GLY A 23 6.04 -15.53 -12.19
N ALA A 24 5.98 -14.93 -11.00
CA ALA A 24 5.15 -15.43 -9.91
C ALA A 24 3.65 -15.34 -10.22
N GLY A 25 3.20 -14.27 -10.89
CA GLY A 25 1.83 -14.17 -11.39
C GLY A 25 1.49 -15.28 -12.39
N ALA A 26 2.39 -15.56 -13.34
CA ALA A 26 2.21 -16.65 -14.30
C ALA A 26 2.19 -18.02 -13.59
N VAL A 27 3.08 -18.27 -12.64
CA VAL A 27 3.09 -19.52 -11.86
C VAL A 27 1.82 -19.66 -11.02
N ALA A 28 1.32 -18.58 -10.43
CA ALA A 28 0.08 -18.62 -9.65
C ALA A 28 -1.13 -19.05 -10.50
N THR A 29 -1.17 -18.70 -11.79
CA THR A 29 -2.24 -19.16 -12.68
C THR A 29 -2.14 -20.65 -13.07
N LEU A 30 -0.99 -21.27 -12.85
CA LEU A 30 -0.73 -22.68 -13.17
C LEU A 30 -0.88 -23.60 -11.95
N LEU A 31 -0.88 -23.04 -10.74
CA LEU A 31 -1.03 -23.79 -9.51
C LEU A 31 -2.51 -23.94 -9.13
N PRO A 32 -2.86 -24.98 -8.36
CA PRO A 32 -4.22 -25.13 -7.84
C PRO A 32 -4.64 -23.86 -7.12
N GLY A 33 -5.79 -23.31 -7.52
CA GLY A 33 -6.34 -22.11 -6.90
C GLY A 33 -6.85 -22.37 -5.48
N LEU A 34 -7.49 -21.34 -4.92
CA LEU A 34 -8.21 -21.45 -3.66
C LEU A 34 -9.29 -22.56 -3.72
N PRO A 35 -9.64 -23.16 -2.58
CA PRO A 35 -10.85 -23.99 -2.48
C PRO A 35 -12.07 -23.26 -3.08
N ALA A 36 -12.96 -23.98 -3.76
CA ALA A 36 -14.06 -23.38 -4.51
C ALA A 36 -15.05 -22.57 -3.64
N ASP A 37 -15.10 -22.84 -2.34
CA ASP A 37 -15.90 -22.13 -1.33
C ASP A 37 -15.22 -20.88 -0.77
N VAL A 38 -13.96 -20.61 -1.13
CA VAL A 38 -13.15 -19.50 -0.64
C VAL A 38 -12.80 -18.55 -1.78
N ASP A 39 -13.41 -17.37 -1.77
CA ASP A 39 -13.21 -16.37 -2.84
C ASP A 39 -12.90 -14.98 -2.25
N TYR A 40 -11.81 -14.90 -1.48
CA TYR A 40 -11.37 -13.63 -0.88
C TYR A 40 -10.54 -12.77 -1.84
N THR A 41 -10.21 -13.30 -3.03
CA THR A 41 -9.44 -12.61 -4.07
C THR A 41 -10.30 -11.75 -4.99
N ARG A 42 -11.62 -11.71 -4.79
CA ARG A 42 -12.52 -10.78 -5.51
C ARG A 42 -12.04 -9.35 -5.37
N GLY A 43 -12.04 -8.61 -6.48
CA GLY A 43 -11.57 -7.23 -6.51
C GLY A 43 -10.04 -7.07 -6.65
N TYR A 44 -9.26 -8.15 -6.69
CA TYR A 44 -7.81 -8.06 -6.86
C TYR A 44 -7.45 -7.69 -8.30
N ALA A 45 -6.23 -7.19 -8.51
CA ALA A 45 -5.78 -6.81 -9.85
C ALA A 45 -5.77 -8.01 -10.80
N PRO A 46 -6.34 -7.89 -12.01
CA PRO A 46 -6.19 -8.92 -13.04
C PRO A 46 -4.72 -9.20 -13.37
N GLY A 47 -4.39 -10.44 -13.73
CA GLY A 47 -3.01 -10.83 -14.03
C GLY A 47 -2.32 -10.01 -15.13
N TRP A 48 -3.08 -9.49 -16.10
CA TRP A 48 -2.54 -8.62 -17.16
C TRP A 48 -1.98 -7.31 -16.62
N VAL A 49 -2.47 -6.81 -15.48
CA VAL A 49 -2.01 -5.56 -14.86
C VAL A 49 -0.55 -5.68 -14.46
N THR A 50 -0.14 -6.83 -13.90
CA THR A 50 1.26 -7.11 -13.57
C THR A 50 2.15 -7.08 -14.82
N GLY A 51 1.67 -7.62 -15.94
CA GLY A 51 2.37 -7.59 -17.23
C GLY A 51 2.61 -6.16 -17.73
N VAL A 52 1.56 -5.33 -17.73
CA VAL A 52 1.67 -3.91 -18.11
C VAL A 52 2.62 -3.17 -17.18
N ALA A 53 2.52 -3.39 -15.87
CA ALA A 53 3.37 -2.72 -14.90
C ALA A 53 4.86 -3.09 -15.03
N ALA A 54 5.15 -4.37 -15.36
CA ALA A 54 6.51 -4.82 -15.64
C ALA A 54 7.08 -4.16 -16.90
N LEU A 55 6.31 -4.08 -17.99
CA LEU A 55 6.70 -3.40 -19.22
C LEU A 55 7.00 -1.91 -18.99
N LEU A 56 6.14 -1.22 -18.21
CA LEU A 56 6.35 0.19 -17.86
C LEU A 56 7.61 0.39 -16.99
N THR A 57 7.89 -0.54 -16.07
CA THR A 57 9.13 -0.52 -15.27
C THR A 57 10.37 -0.63 -16.16
N VAL A 58 10.37 -1.58 -17.11
CA VAL A 58 11.45 -1.72 -18.10
C VAL A 58 11.57 -0.46 -18.96
N ALA A 59 10.46 0.08 -19.46
CA ALA A 59 10.46 1.29 -20.27
C ALA A 59 11.00 2.51 -19.51
N ALA A 60 10.69 2.65 -18.22
CA ALA A 60 11.23 3.72 -17.37
C ALA A 60 12.75 3.59 -17.20
N VAL A 61 13.26 2.38 -16.96
CA VAL A 61 14.71 2.10 -16.84
C VAL A 61 15.46 2.35 -18.15
N VAL A 62 14.92 1.87 -19.27
CA VAL A 62 15.49 2.11 -20.61
C VAL A 62 15.49 3.60 -20.94
N SER A 63 14.41 4.31 -20.60
CA SER A 63 14.33 5.78 -20.78
C SER A 63 15.37 6.51 -19.94
N ASP A 64 15.64 6.08 -18.71
CA ASP A 64 16.69 6.67 -17.86
C ASP A 64 18.08 6.41 -18.46
N ALA A 65 18.34 5.19 -18.94
CA ALA A 65 19.58 4.82 -19.61
C ALA A 65 19.82 5.63 -20.91
N ARG A 66 18.75 5.90 -21.67
CA ARG A 66 18.77 6.74 -22.88
C ARG A 66 18.76 8.24 -22.59
N ARG A 67 18.78 8.66 -21.32
CA ARG A 67 18.73 10.06 -20.89
C ARG A 67 17.49 10.79 -21.42
N LEU A 68 16.33 10.14 -21.34
CA LEU A 68 15.01 10.69 -21.68
C LEU A 68 14.22 11.03 -20.41
N PRO A 69 14.64 12.04 -19.60
CA PRO A 69 14.12 12.25 -18.25
C PRO A 69 12.63 12.56 -18.20
N ARG A 70 12.05 13.09 -19.30
CA ARG A 70 10.63 13.41 -19.41
C ARG A 70 9.74 12.16 -19.37
N LEU A 71 10.26 10.99 -19.74
CA LEU A 71 9.50 9.74 -19.78
C LEU A 71 9.69 8.90 -18.51
N VAL A 72 10.81 9.05 -17.81
CA VAL A 72 11.14 8.22 -16.64
C VAL A 72 10.09 8.35 -15.53
N ALA A 73 9.75 9.59 -15.17
CA ALA A 73 8.81 9.87 -14.08
C ALA A 73 7.39 9.35 -14.39
N PRO A 74 6.73 9.68 -15.52
CA PRO A 74 5.39 9.19 -15.79
C PRO A 74 5.36 7.66 -15.90
N LEU A 75 6.25 7.04 -16.68
CA LEU A 75 6.29 5.58 -16.84
C LEU A 75 6.51 4.86 -15.50
N GLY A 76 7.48 5.36 -14.72
CA GLY A 76 7.81 4.75 -13.44
C GLY A 76 6.69 4.90 -12.41
N TRP A 77 6.07 6.08 -12.28
CA TRP A 77 4.99 6.27 -11.32
C TRP A 77 3.73 5.50 -11.70
N THR A 78 3.40 5.42 -12.99
CA THR A 78 2.33 4.55 -13.48
C THR A 78 2.63 3.09 -13.14
N ALA A 79 3.86 2.63 -13.35
CA ALA A 79 4.26 1.27 -12.97
C ALA A 79 4.13 1.03 -11.45
N VAL A 80 4.57 1.96 -10.61
CA VAL A 80 4.45 1.86 -9.14
C VAL A 80 2.98 1.75 -8.73
N VAL A 81 2.09 2.56 -9.31
CA VAL A 81 0.66 2.53 -9.00
C VAL A 81 0.05 1.18 -9.36
N LEU A 82 0.35 0.65 -10.56
CA LEU A 82 -0.16 -0.65 -10.98
C LEU A 82 0.42 -1.79 -10.11
N LEU A 83 1.71 -1.74 -9.76
CA LEU A 83 2.32 -2.74 -8.88
C LEU A 83 1.75 -2.68 -7.46
N LEU A 84 1.42 -1.48 -6.95
CA LEU A 84 0.74 -1.33 -5.66
C LEU A 84 -0.67 -1.94 -5.70
N TRP A 85 -1.41 -1.77 -6.79
CA TRP A 85 -2.69 -2.44 -7.00
C TRP A 85 -2.51 -3.97 -7.05
N CYS A 86 -1.53 -4.47 -7.81
CA CYS A 86 -1.20 -5.89 -7.86
C CYS A 86 -0.77 -6.46 -6.51
N SER A 87 -0.20 -5.65 -5.61
CA SER A 87 0.14 -6.08 -4.25
C SER A 87 -1.01 -5.96 -3.23
N GLY A 88 -2.18 -5.53 -3.68
CA GLY A 88 -3.37 -5.39 -2.87
C GLY A 88 -3.70 -6.68 -2.11
N GLY A 89 -3.92 -6.60 -0.81
CA GLY A 89 -4.26 -7.76 0.03
C GLY A 89 -3.07 -8.46 0.68
N VAL A 90 -1.82 -8.12 0.34
CA VAL A 90 -0.62 -8.77 0.92
C VAL A 90 -0.57 -8.72 2.46
N VAL A 91 -1.11 -7.66 3.06
CA VAL A 91 -1.20 -7.53 4.53
C VAL A 91 -2.21 -8.52 5.10
N LEU A 92 -3.36 -8.68 4.42
CA LEU A 92 -4.35 -9.66 4.79
C LEU A 92 -3.78 -11.07 4.63
N ASP A 93 -3.09 -11.37 3.53
CA ASP A 93 -2.41 -12.67 3.38
C ASP A 93 -1.41 -12.94 4.50
N GLY A 94 -0.68 -11.93 4.97
CA GLY A 94 0.19 -12.05 6.14
C GLY A 94 -0.57 -12.50 7.39
N PHE A 95 -1.75 -11.92 7.65
CA PHE A 95 -2.61 -12.37 8.75
C PHE A 95 -3.14 -13.80 8.51
N ARG A 96 -3.61 -14.11 7.29
CA ARG A 96 -4.10 -15.45 6.93
C ARG A 96 -3.01 -16.50 7.14
N ALA A 97 -1.79 -16.24 6.66
CA ALA A 97 -0.61 -17.08 6.84
C ALA A 97 -0.24 -17.23 8.32
N PHE A 98 -0.32 -16.16 9.12
CA PHE A 98 -0.11 -16.25 10.56
C PHE A 98 -1.09 -17.21 11.23
N PHE A 99 -2.40 -17.09 10.95
CA PHE A 99 -3.41 -18.01 11.51
C PHE A 99 -3.21 -19.45 11.00
N ALA A 100 -2.90 -19.62 9.71
CA ALA A 100 -2.63 -20.93 9.12
C ALA A 100 -1.44 -21.64 9.78
N VAL A 101 -0.33 -20.93 9.99
CA VAL A 101 0.92 -21.49 10.53
C VAL A 101 0.83 -21.72 12.05
N THR A 102 0.15 -20.84 12.78
CA THR A 102 0.01 -20.96 14.24
C THR A 102 -1.07 -21.94 14.67
N GLY A 103 -2.02 -22.27 13.79
CA GLY A 103 -3.16 -23.13 14.12
C GLY A 103 -4.22 -22.45 14.99
N ILE A 104 -4.12 -21.12 15.21
CA ILE A 104 -5.16 -20.37 15.92
C ILE A 104 -6.46 -20.41 15.07
N PRO A 105 -7.59 -20.88 15.62
CA PRO A 105 -8.82 -21.02 14.85
C PRO A 105 -9.32 -19.68 14.29
N ALA A 106 -9.36 -19.56 12.96
CA ALA A 106 -9.90 -18.38 12.26
C ALA A 106 -10.86 -18.78 11.11
N GLY A 107 -11.32 -20.03 11.08
CA GLY A 107 -12.21 -20.54 10.02
C GLY A 107 -11.62 -20.35 8.62
N THR A 108 -12.45 -19.89 7.68
CA THR A 108 -12.03 -19.59 6.29
C THR A 108 -11.05 -18.42 6.19
N PHE A 109 -10.86 -17.65 7.27
CA PHE A 109 -9.82 -16.62 7.30
C PHE A 109 -8.41 -17.24 7.37
N ALA A 110 -8.23 -18.46 7.87
CA ALA A 110 -6.92 -19.12 7.87
C ALA A 110 -6.52 -19.74 6.52
N VAL A 111 -7.39 -19.72 5.51
CA VAL A 111 -7.07 -20.24 4.17
C VAL A 111 -6.19 -19.24 3.43
N VAL A 112 -5.08 -19.71 2.85
CA VAL A 112 -4.06 -18.90 2.19
C VAL A 112 -3.88 -19.34 0.73
N ASP A 113 -4.04 -18.38 -0.17
CA ASP A 113 -3.55 -18.46 -1.56
C ASP A 113 -2.03 -18.23 -1.57
N TRP A 114 -1.25 -19.27 -1.27
CA TRP A 114 0.22 -19.15 -1.21
C TRP A 114 0.85 -18.63 -2.51
N PRO A 115 0.46 -19.11 -3.71
CA PRO A 115 1.00 -18.59 -4.95
C PRO A 115 0.67 -17.11 -5.17
N GLY A 116 -0.59 -16.71 -4.97
CA GLY A 116 -0.97 -15.33 -5.14
C GLY A 116 -0.39 -14.42 -4.05
N MET A 117 -0.26 -14.89 -2.81
CA MET A 117 0.44 -14.16 -1.74
C MET A 117 1.89 -13.86 -2.17
N ALA A 118 2.60 -14.84 -2.72
CA ALA A 118 3.95 -14.66 -3.23
C ALA A 118 3.99 -13.65 -4.39
N ALA A 119 3.06 -13.73 -5.35
CA ALA A 119 2.96 -12.78 -6.45
C ALA A 119 2.67 -11.34 -5.97
N ARG A 120 1.78 -11.18 -4.99
CA ARG A 120 1.44 -9.90 -4.36
C ARG A 120 2.62 -9.32 -3.58
N ALA A 121 3.34 -10.13 -2.82
CA ALA A 121 4.55 -9.73 -2.11
C ALA A 121 5.67 -9.28 -3.07
N LEU A 122 5.90 -10.03 -4.15
CA LEU A 122 6.86 -9.65 -5.20
C LEU A 122 6.44 -8.37 -5.93
N SER A 123 5.13 -8.16 -6.14
CA SER A 123 4.62 -6.91 -6.71
C SER A 123 4.87 -5.72 -5.78
N LEU A 124 4.73 -5.89 -4.46
CA LEU A 124 5.09 -4.85 -3.49
C LEU A 124 6.59 -4.55 -3.50
N ALA A 125 7.43 -5.59 -3.56
CA ALA A 125 8.87 -5.43 -3.66
C ALA A 125 9.27 -4.69 -4.94
N ALA A 126 8.65 -5.03 -6.07
CA ALA A 126 8.83 -4.35 -7.34
C ALA A 126 8.37 -2.88 -7.29
N ALA A 127 7.22 -2.60 -6.66
CA ALA A 127 6.75 -1.23 -6.44
C ALA A 127 7.78 -0.42 -5.64
N GLY A 128 8.33 -0.99 -4.57
CA GLY A 128 9.37 -0.36 -3.76
C GLY A 128 10.67 -0.11 -4.52
N ALA A 129 11.13 -1.09 -5.30
CA ALA A 129 12.35 -0.97 -6.10
C ALA A 129 12.20 0.07 -7.22
N THR A 130 11.07 0.06 -7.94
CA THR A 130 10.76 1.07 -8.95
C THR A 130 10.58 2.46 -8.32
N ALA A 131 9.91 2.57 -7.17
CA ALA A 131 9.81 3.83 -6.44
C ALA A 131 11.19 4.34 -6.02
N ALA A 132 12.11 3.49 -5.56
CA ALA A 132 13.46 3.90 -5.18
C ALA A 132 14.26 4.56 -6.34
N LEU A 133 13.96 4.21 -7.60
CA LEU A 133 14.53 4.91 -8.78
C LEU A 133 13.99 6.33 -8.92
N LEU A 134 12.71 6.52 -8.61
CA LEU A 134 11.98 7.77 -8.85
C LEU A 134 12.12 8.73 -7.68
N LEU A 135 12.16 8.20 -6.45
CA LEU A 135 12.16 8.97 -5.22
C LEU A 135 13.20 10.09 -5.27
N PRO A 136 14.49 9.89 -5.62
CA PRO A 136 15.47 10.98 -5.69
C PRO A 136 15.07 12.18 -6.55
N ARG A 137 14.21 11.98 -7.55
CA ARG A 137 13.72 13.00 -8.48
C ARG A 137 12.38 13.60 -8.04
N THR A 138 11.72 12.99 -7.06
CA THR A 138 10.42 13.45 -6.57
C THR A 138 10.58 14.74 -5.76
N PRO A 139 9.81 15.80 -6.06
CA PRO A 139 9.78 17.00 -5.25
C PRO A 139 9.24 16.68 -3.87
N VAL A 140 9.85 17.25 -2.84
CA VAL A 140 9.42 17.08 -1.45
C VAL A 140 8.89 18.40 -0.93
N PRO A 141 7.69 18.44 -0.31
CA PRO A 141 7.16 19.67 0.25
C PRO A 141 8.11 20.31 1.27
N ALA A 142 8.30 21.64 1.15
CA ALA A 142 9.13 22.42 2.06
C ALA A 142 8.51 22.59 3.46
N ARG A 143 7.18 22.41 3.60
CA ARG A 143 6.45 22.42 4.87
C ARG A 143 6.04 21.00 5.30
N PRO A 144 5.88 20.72 6.60
CA PRO A 144 5.52 19.39 7.10
C PRO A 144 4.02 19.06 6.99
N TRP A 145 3.28 19.72 6.10
CA TRP A 145 1.84 19.50 5.94
C TRP A 145 1.46 18.03 5.64
N PRO A 146 2.25 17.21 4.91
CA PRO A 146 1.86 15.82 4.67
C PRO A 146 1.76 14.99 5.94
N ALA A 147 2.61 15.28 6.94
CA ALA A 147 2.55 14.60 8.23
C ALA A 147 1.31 15.02 9.05
N TYR A 148 0.89 16.28 8.95
CA TYR A 148 -0.37 16.73 9.58
C TYR A 148 -1.59 16.13 8.89
N LEU A 149 -1.58 16.07 7.55
CA LEU A 149 -2.63 15.38 6.81
C LEU A 149 -2.68 13.90 7.21
N ALA A 150 -1.54 13.21 7.23
CA ALA A 150 -1.44 11.82 7.66
C ALA A 150 -1.96 11.62 9.10
N CYS A 151 -1.66 12.55 10.01
CA CYS A 151 -2.22 12.56 11.36
C CYS A 151 -3.76 12.62 11.32
N VAL A 152 -4.35 13.56 10.59
CA VAL A 152 -5.81 13.71 10.49
C VAL A 152 -6.46 12.47 9.84
N LEU A 153 -5.86 11.92 8.79
CA LEU A 153 -6.39 10.76 8.07
C LEU A 153 -6.27 9.44 8.85
N SER A 154 -5.60 9.41 10.00
CA SER A 154 -5.58 8.24 10.88
C SER A 154 -6.89 8.04 11.66
N PHE A 155 -7.73 9.07 11.77
CA PHE A 155 -8.95 9.08 12.59
C PHE A 155 -10.20 8.48 11.94
N PRO A 156 -10.52 8.69 10.64
CA PRO A 156 -11.84 8.38 10.10
C PRO A 156 -12.28 6.93 10.32
N TYR A 157 -11.44 5.94 10.00
CA TYR A 157 -11.82 4.54 10.13
C TYR A 157 -12.00 4.07 11.58
N PRO A 158 -11.04 4.31 12.50
CA PRO A 158 -11.22 3.98 13.91
C PRO A 158 -12.41 4.68 14.57
N LEU A 159 -12.70 5.94 14.20
CA LEU A 159 -13.88 6.66 14.70
C LEU A 159 -15.18 6.10 14.16
N VAL A 160 -15.23 5.65 12.90
CA VAL A 160 -16.39 4.96 12.34
C VAL A 160 -16.65 3.64 13.08
N LYS A 161 -15.59 2.85 13.36
CA LYS A 161 -15.70 1.63 14.18
C LYS A 161 -16.22 1.93 15.59
N LEU A 162 -15.68 2.97 16.24
CA LEU A 162 -16.14 3.41 17.56
C LEU A 162 -17.60 3.86 17.53
N TYR A 163 -18.00 4.62 16.51
CA TYR A 163 -19.38 5.05 16.32
C TYR A 163 -20.33 3.85 16.21
N TRP A 164 -19.99 2.85 15.41
CA TRP A 164 -20.81 1.64 15.30
C TRP A 164 -20.87 0.84 16.60
N TRP A 165 -19.76 0.74 17.34
CA TRP A 165 -19.75 0.12 18.66
C TRP A 165 -20.67 0.85 19.66
N LEU A 166 -20.79 2.17 19.57
CA LEU A 166 -21.70 2.99 20.37
C LEU A 166 -23.17 2.91 19.92
N GLY A 167 -23.53 2.01 19.01
CA GLY A 167 -24.89 1.83 18.50
C GLY A 167 -25.21 2.64 17.24
N GLY A 168 -24.22 3.26 16.63
CA GLY A 168 -24.36 3.91 15.33
C GLY A 168 -24.69 2.94 14.20
N SER A 169 -25.54 3.34 13.26
CA SER A 169 -26.04 2.48 12.18
C SER A 169 -25.79 3.02 10.76
N VAL A 170 -25.21 4.22 10.62
CA VAL A 170 -24.94 4.82 9.30
C VAL A 170 -24.06 3.89 8.46
N ALA A 171 -24.52 3.63 7.23
CA ALA A 171 -23.85 2.81 6.23
C ALA A 171 -23.41 1.42 6.73
N ARG A 172 -24.19 0.86 7.66
CA ARG A 172 -24.04 -0.50 8.16
C ARG A 172 -25.41 -1.19 8.19
N PRO A 173 -25.68 -2.13 7.26
CA PRO A 173 -26.99 -2.80 7.19
C PRO A 173 -27.23 -3.79 8.34
N GLU A 174 -26.16 -4.33 8.94
CA GLU A 174 -26.23 -5.31 10.02
C GLU A 174 -25.78 -4.73 11.37
N PRO A 175 -26.32 -5.23 12.51
CA PRO A 175 -25.87 -4.81 13.84
C PRO A 175 -24.35 -4.93 14.05
N TYR A 176 -23.78 -4.02 14.84
CA TYR A 176 -22.38 -4.12 15.26
C TYR A 176 -22.21 -5.24 16.29
N VAL A 177 -21.75 -6.40 15.84
CA VAL A 177 -21.50 -7.58 16.70
C VAL A 177 -20.04 -7.72 17.12
N GLU A 178 -19.17 -6.90 16.54
CA GLU A 178 -17.76 -6.84 16.91
C GLU A 178 -17.64 -6.20 18.32
N GLY A 179 -16.67 -6.63 19.12
CA GLY A 179 -16.42 -6.04 20.44
C GLY A 179 -15.90 -4.60 20.37
N PHE A 180 -15.50 -4.04 21.52
CA PHE A 180 -14.87 -2.71 21.56
C PHE A 180 -13.62 -2.66 20.65
N PRO A 181 -13.49 -1.66 19.74
CA PRO A 181 -12.45 -1.61 18.70
C PRO A 181 -11.09 -1.13 19.25
N ALA A 182 -10.57 -1.80 20.28
CA ALA A 182 -9.35 -1.41 20.97
C ALA A 182 -8.13 -1.39 20.04
N GLY A 183 -8.04 -2.36 19.13
CA GLY A 183 -6.92 -2.47 18.18
C GLY A 183 -6.88 -1.30 17.21
N GLU A 184 -8.02 -0.94 16.63
CA GLU A 184 -8.16 0.18 15.71
C GLU A 184 -7.84 1.51 16.40
N LEU A 185 -8.31 1.69 17.65
CA LEU A 185 -8.00 2.89 18.44
C LEU A 185 -6.52 2.97 18.83
N ALA A 186 -5.88 1.85 19.17
CA ALA A 186 -4.45 1.82 19.44
C ALA A 186 -3.64 2.17 18.18
N ILE A 187 -3.99 1.57 17.03
CA ILE A 187 -3.35 1.88 15.74
C ILE A 187 -3.59 3.35 15.35
N MET A 188 -4.77 3.91 15.62
CA MET A 188 -5.06 5.34 15.43
C MET A 188 -4.06 6.20 16.20
N VAL A 189 -3.91 5.95 17.50
CA VAL A 189 -3.02 6.74 18.37
C VAL A 189 -1.56 6.61 17.91
N VAL A 190 -1.12 5.40 17.61
CA VAL A 190 0.24 5.14 17.11
C VAL A 190 0.46 5.79 15.75
N GLY A 191 -0.51 5.72 14.85
CA GLY A 191 -0.46 6.32 13.52
C GLY A 191 -0.44 7.85 13.57
N ALA A 192 -1.27 8.46 14.41
CA ALA A 192 -1.30 9.90 14.64
C ALA A 192 0.02 10.38 15.26
N ALA A 193 0.48 9.74 16.34
CA ALA A 193 1.72 10.09 17.01
C ALA A 193 2.94 9.89 16.08
N GLY A 194 3.00 8.77 15.36
CA GLY A 194 4.04 8.50 14.37
C GLY A 194 4.07 9.52 13.23
N SER A 195 2.91 9.94 12.74
CA SER A 195 2.80 11.00 11.73
C SER A 195 3.29 12.34 12.29
N LEU A 196 2.95 12.69 13.54
CA LEU A 196 3.48 13.88 14.20
C LEU A 196 4.97 13.80 14.48
N ALA A 197 5.52 12.62 14.77
CA ALA A 197 6.96 12.41 14.96
C ALA A 197 7.75 12.81 13.69
N LEU A 198 7.18 12.60 12.50
CA LEU A 198 7.79 13.00 11.24
C LEU A 198 7.82 14.53 11.03
N ALA A 199 6.96 15.29 11.72
CA ALA A 199 6.86 16.74 11.59
C ALA A 199 7.46 17.52 12.76
N ARG A 200 7.38 16.99 13.98
CA ARG A 200 7.63 17.73 15.23
C ARG A 200 9.05 17.52 15.74
N PRO A 201 9.63 18.50 16.47
CA PRO A 201 11.00 18.41 16.98
C PRO A 201 11.25 17.19 17.88
N TRP A 202 10.26 16.78 18.67
CA TRP A 202 10.40 15.62 19.57
C TRP A 202 10.62 14.31 18.82
N GLY A 203 10.10 14.15 17.60
CA GLY A 203 10.30 12.95 16.80
C GLY A 203 11.76 12.77 16.35
N ARG A 204 12.56 13.85 16.37
CA ARG A 204 14.02 13.78 16.13
C ARG A 204 14.78 13.12 17.28
N ARG A 205 14.16 12.97 18.46
CA ARG A 205 14.74 12.25 19.60
C ARG A 205 14.59 10.72 19.46
N LEU A 206 13.73 10.26 18.55
CA LEU A 206 13.56 8.84 18.28
C LEU A 206 14.70 8.33 17.38
N PRO A 207 15.06 7.03 17.48
CA PRO A 207 16.00 6.43 16.56
C PRO A 207 15.55 6.63 15.11
N ARG A 208 16.39 7.28 14.29
CA ARG A 208 16.04 7.60 12.90
C ARG A 208 15.65 6.37 12.09
N LEU A 209 16.29 5.23 12.35
CA LEU A 209 15.95 3.97 11.69
C LEU A 209 14.50 3.60 11.99
N LEU A 210 14.09 3.60 13.26
CA LEU A 210 12.72 3.29 13.69
C LEU A 210 11.68 4.19 13.01
N VAL A 211 11.94 5.50 12.96
CA VAL A 211 11.02 6.46 12.33
C VAL A 211 10.89 6.21 10.82
N LEU A 212 12.01 5.96 10.15
CA LEU A 212 12.01 5.75 8.70
C LEU A 212 11.44 4.38 8.31
N THR A 213 11.81 3.30 9.02
CA THR A 213 11.24 1.97 8.76
C THR A 213 9.77 1.97 9.10
N GLY A 214 9.36 2.53 10.24
CA GLY A 214 7.96 2.64 10.62
C GLY A 214 7.14 3.43 9.60
N GLY A 215 7.65 4.58 9.15
CA GLY A 215 7.00 5.41 8.13
C GLY A 215 6.84 4.69 6.79
N TRP A 216 7.91 4.07 6.27
CA TRP A 216 7.85 3.34 5.00
C TRP A 216 7.00 2.06 5.08
N THR A 217 7.06 1.32 6.19
CA THR A 217 6.21 0.14 6.42
C THR A 217 4.74 0.53 6.47
N ALA A 218 4.39 1.56 7.24
CA ALA A 218 3.01 2.05 7.31
C ALA A 218 2.53 2.59 5.95
N THR A 219 3.38 3.30 5.20
CA THR A 219 3.09 3.70 3.82
C THR A 219 2.79 2.51 2.93
N ALA A 220 3.62 1.46 2.97
CA ALA A 220 3.40 0.26 2.17
C ALA A 220 2.05 -0.38 2.52
N VAL A 221 1.80 -0.67 3.80
CA VAL A 221 0.55 -1.27 4.31
C VAL A 221 -0.68 -0.47 3.86
N LEU A 222 -0.68 0.84 4.09
CA LEU A 222 -1.82 1.71 3.77
C LEU A 222 -2.01 1.86 2.27
N ALA A 223 -0.92 2.04 1.52
CA ALA A 223 -0.99 2.21 0.07
C ALA A 223 -1.46 0.93 -0.62
N THR A 224 -1.01 -0.26 -0.21
CA THR A 224 -1.47 -1.53 -0.81
C THR A 224 -2.95 -1.77 -0.53
N MET A 225 -3.40 -1.54 0.70
CA MET A 225 -4.81 -1.75 1.07
C MET A 225 -5.73 -0.72 0.41
N GLY A 226 -5.32 0.56 0.42
CA GLY A 226 -6.05 1.63 -0.25
C GLY A 226 -6.08 1.47 -1.78
N ALA A 227 -4.97 1.10 -2.41
CA ALA A 227 -4.90 0.87 -3.85
C ALA A 227 -5.80 -0.30 -4.26
N MET A 228 -5.75 -1.43 -3.53
CA MET A 228 -6.63 -2.57 -3.77
C MET A 228 -8.10 -2.15 -3.82
N ALA A 229 -8.56 -1.43 -2.80
CA ALA A 229 -9.95 -1.06 -2.69
C ALA A 229 -10.36 0.01 -3.71
N VAL A 230 -9.53 1.05 -3.92
CA VAL A 230 -9.84 2.11 -4.90
C VAL A 230 -9.84 1.56 -6.33
N PHE A 231 -8.77 0.89 -6.75
CA PHE A 231 -8.68 0.37 -8.12
C PHE A 231 -9.59 -0.84 -8.34
N GLY A 232 -9.80 -1.67 -7.32
CA GLY A 232 -10.79 -2.75 -7.36
C GLY A 232 -12.20 -2.21 -7.56
N THR A 233 -12.60 -1.17 -6.80
CA THR A 233 -13.91 -0.53 -6.95
C THR A 233 -14.09 0.10 -8.33
N VAL A 234 -13.07 0.84 -8.81
CA VAL A 234 -13.11 1.44 -10.16
C VAL A 234 -13.20 0.36 -11.23
N SER A 235 -12.41 -0.71 -11.12
CA SER A 235 -12.42 -1.80 -12.10
C SER A 235 -13.75 -2.57 -12.10
N GLN A 236 -14.36 -2.75 -10.92
CA GLN A 236 -15.68 -3.34 -10.80
C GLN A 236 -16.75 -2.44 -11.44
N ALA A 237 -16.69 -1.13 -11.19
CA ALA A 237 -17.61 -0.16 -11.81
C ALA A 237 -17.48 -0.12 -13.35
N LEU A 238 -16.28 -0.39 -13.88
CA LEU A 238 -16.02 -0.50 -15.32
C LEU A 238 -16.36 -1.88 -15.91
N GLY A 239 -16.81 -2.83 -15.09
CA GLY A 239 -17.14 -4.20 -15.52
C GLY A 239 -15.92 -5.05 -15.90
N TRP A 240 -14.72 -4.69 -15.44
CA TRP A 240 -13.50 -5.45 -15.72
C TRP A 240 -13.31 -6.64 -14.79
N ILE A 241 -13.85 -6.56 -13.58
CA ILE A 241 -13.74 -7.59 -12.55
C ILE A 241 -15.03 -7.69 -11.76
N ASP A 242 -15.28 -8.88 -11.19
CA ASP A 242 -16.23 -9.04 -10.12
C ASP A 242 -15.57 -8.68 -8.79
N GLY A 243 -16.16 -7.72 -8.09
CA GLY A 243 -15.65 -7.21 -6.81
C GLY A 243 -16.71 -7.27 -5.72
N PRO A 244 -16.30 -7.02 -4.46
CA PRO A 244 -17.19 -7.14 -3.32
C PRO A 244 -18.13 -5.94 -3.13
N VAL A 245 -17.98 -4.86 -3.92
CA VAL A 245 -18.76 -3.63 -3.74
C VAL A 245 -20.19 -3.83 -4.26
N ARG A 246 -21.17 -3.51 -3.42
CA ARG A 246 -22.60 -3.54 -3.75
C ARG A 246 -23.06 -2.16 -4.20
N PHE A 247 -23.11 -1.92 -5.51
CA PHE A 247 -23.47 -0.61 -6.07
C PHE A 247 -24.97 -0.26 -5.94
N ASP A 248 -25.80 -1.21 -5.52
CA ASP A 248 -27.19 -1.06 -5.14
C ASP A 248 -27.39 -0.44 -3.74
N ASP A 249 -26.31 -0.28 -2.95
CA ASP A 249 -26.29 0.43 -1.66
C ASP A 249 -25.41 1.70 -1.74
N PRO A 250 -25.98 2.86 -2.09
CA PRO A 250 -25.22 4.11 -2.22
C PRO A 250 -24.51 4.53 -0.93
N ALA A 251 -25.10 4.27 0.24
CA ALA A 251 -24.51 4.62 1.52
C ALA A 251 -23.27 3.76 1.81
N GLY A 252 -23.38 2.45 1.55
CA GLY A 252 -22.26 1.52 1.61
C GLY A 252 -21.13 1.90 0.66
N VAL A 253 -21.43 2.24 -0.59
CA VAL A 253 -20.43 2.68 -1.58
C VAL A 253 -19.69 3.93 -1.11
N VAL A 254 -20.41 4.95 -0.64
CA VAL A 254 -19.79 6.19 -0.15
C VAL A 254 -18.90 5.91 1.05
N LEU A 255 -19.36 5.11 2.02
CA LEU A 255 -18.57 4.77 3.19
C LEU A 255 -17.32 3.98 2.84
N VAL A 256 -17.44 2.93 2.01
CA VAL A 256 -16.33 2.11 1.52
C VAL A 256 -15.32 3.02 0.79
N GLY A 257 -15.79 3.86 -0.12
CA GLY A 257 -14.97 4.82 -0.84
C GLY A 257 -14.25 5.81 0.10
N LEU A 258 -14.94 6.34 1.10
CA LEU A 258 -14.34 7.24 2.10
C LEU A 258 -13.29 6.54 2.95
N VAL A 259 -13.58 5.36 3.50
CA VAL A 259 -12.65 4.62 4.37
C VAL A 259 -11.40 4.22 3.60
N TYR A 260 -11.57 3.54 2.46
CA TYR A 260 -10.42 3.01 1.73
C TYR A 260 -9.70 4.08 0.90
N GLY A 261 -10.43 5.08 0.40
CA GLY A 261 -9.84 6.27 -0.20
C GLY A 261 -8.98 7.03 0.81
N THR A 262 -9.47 7.18 2.05
CA THR A 262 -8.70 7.76 3.16
C THR A 262 -7.42 6.98 3.40
N TRP A 263 -7.44 5.64 3.38
CA TRP A 263 -6.24 4.83 3.57
C TRP A 263 -5.19 5.07 2.47
N LEU A 264 -5.62 5.16 1.20
CA LEU A 264 -4.70 5.45 0.10
C LEU A 264 -4.06 6.83 0.28
N VAL A 265 -4.87 7.86 0.53
CA VAL A 265 -4.36 9.23 0.74
C VAL A 265 -3.49 9.30 1.99
N TYR A 266 -3.82 8.58 3.05
CA TYR A 266 -3.03 8.48 4.27
C TYR A 266 -1.65 7.86 3.97
N GLY A 267 -1.61 6.72 3.29
CA GLY A 267 -0.36 6.07 2.89
C GLY A 267 0.55 6.98 2.07
N LEU A 268 -0.01 7.70 1.09
CA LEU A 268 0.72 8.66 0.26
C LEU A 268 1.24 9.86 1.06
N ALA A 269 0.39 10.45 1.92
CA ALA A 269 0.77 11.56 2.79
C ALA A 269 1.90 11.17 3.76
N LEU A 270 1.81 9.98 4.34
CA LEU A 270 2.83 9.41 5.21
C LEU A 270 4.13 9.12 4.45
N GLY A 271 4.05 8.65 3.20
CA GLY A 271 5.22 8.40 2.35
C GLY A 271 5.95 9.69 2.02
N LEU A 272 5.20 10.75 1.69
CA LEU A 272 5.75 12.10 1.47
C LEU A 272 6.41 12.67 2.74
N ALA A 273 5.78 12.50 3.90
CA ALA A 273 6.32 12.91 5.19
C ALA A 273 7.60 12.14 5.55
N THR A 274 7.63 10.83 5.27
CA THR A 274 8.79 9.96 5.51
C THR A 274 9.95 10.33 4.58
N LEU A 275 9.68 10.56 3.29
CA LEU A 275 10.67 11.04 2.34
C LEU A 275 11.26 12.40 2.75
N ARG A 276 10.42 13.31 3.25
CA ARG A 276 10.88 14.59 3.82
C ARG A 276 11.81 14.37 5.01
N CYS A 277 11.42 13.53 5.97
CA CYS A 277 12.25 13.19 7.12
C CYS A 277 13.59 12.57 6.68
N GLN A 278 13.56 11.69 5.68
CA GLN A 278 14.75 11.05 5.11
C GLN A 278 15.71 12.06 4.47
N ARG A 279 15.21 13.13 3.85
CA ARG A 279 16.04 14.17 3.23
C ARG A 279 16.45 15.29 4.18
N ALA A 280 15.82 15.41 5.34
CA ALA A 280 16.19 16.41 6.32
C ALA A 280 17.65 16.17 6.78
N PRO A 281 18.52 17.21 6.74
CA PRO A 281 19.88 17.09 7.25
C PRO A 281 19.82 16.71 8.73
N ARG A 282 20.69 15.78 9.17
CA ARG A 282 20.80 15.40 10.59
C ARG A 282 21.09 16.62 11.48
N ASN A 283 21.79 17.60 10.92
CA ASN A 283 22.30 18.77 11.61
C ASN A 283 21.62 20.07 11.15
N ALA A 284 20.47 20.03 10.46
CA ALA A 284 19.70 21.25 10.21
C ALA A 284 19.16 21.75 11.56
N VAL A 285 19.92 22.73 12.05
CA VAL A 285 20.19 23.18 13.43
C VAL A 285 18.95 23.57 14.25
N ARG A 286 19.17 23.56 15.57
CA ARG A 286 18.42 24.17 16.69
C ARG A 286 17.49 25.32 16.29
#